data_AF-A0A528CGL1-F1
#
_entry.id   AF-A0A528CGL1-F1
#
_cell.length_a   1.000
_cell.length_b   1.000
_cell.length_c   1.000
_cell.angle_alpha   90.00
_cell.angle_beta   90.00
_cell.angle_gamma   90.00
#
_symmetry.space_group_name_H-M   'P 1'
#
loop_
_entity.id
_entity.type
_entity.pdbx_description
1 polymer ?
#
loop_
_entity_poly.entity_id
_entity_poly.type
_entity_poly.pdbx_seq_one_letter_code
_entity_poly.pdbx_strand_id
1 'polypeptide(L)' 'YQELSLAPNLTVAQNIFLGSEPRRFGIVDRDQCNRRAKEIIARLGVSFSARAPVSSLSLGERQLVEIARALST' A
#
# COMPACT_ATOMS: atom_id res chain seq x y z
N TYR A 1 5.63 14.28 -16.93
CA TYR A 1 6.42 13.96 -15.72
C TYR A 1 5.75 14.52 -14.47
N GLN A 2 4.67 13.87 -14.03
CA GLN A 2 4.20 13.87 -12.64
C GLN A 2 3.75 12.44 -12.29
N GLU A 3 4.58 11.46 -12.63
CA GLU A 3 4.33 10.04 -12.32
C GLU A 3 4.94 9.70 -10.96
N LEU A 4 4.36 10.24 -9.88
CA LEU A 4 4.54 9.64 -8.56
C LEU A 4 3.47 8.56 -8.42
N SER A 5 3.64 7.44 -9.12
CA SER A 5 2.74 6.30 -8.96
C SER A 5 2.99 5.68 -7.58
N LEU A 6 4.10 4.97 -7.39
CA LEU A 6 4.44 4.37 -6.11
C LEU A 6 5.84 4.76 -5.67
N ALA A 7 6.03 4.93 -4.36
CA ALA A 7 7.35 5.08 -3.76
C ALA A 7 8.03 3.69 -3.67
N PRO A 8 9.06 3.41 -4.48
CA PRO A 8 9.62 2.06 -4.62
C PRO A 8 10.37 1.58 -3.36
N ASN A 9 10.84 2.52 -2.54
CA ASN A 9 11.49 2.27 -1.25
C ASN A 9 10.50 2.04 -0.11
N LEU A 10 9.19 2.21 -0.35
CA LEU A 10 8.15 1.95 0.63
C LEU A 10 7.50 0.59 0.38
N THR A 11 6.95 0.03 1.44
CA THR A 11 6.14 -1.18 1.36
C THR A 11 4.82 -0.92 0.63
N VAL A 12 4.17 -1.99 0.20
CA VAL A 12 2.80 -1.94 -0.34
C VAL A 12 1.85 -1.22 0.61
N ALA A 13 1.83 -1.58 1.89
CA ALA A 13 0.94 -0.96 2.87
C ALA A 13 1.20 0.54 3.02
N GLN A 14 2.48 0.94 3.06
CA GLN A 14 2.85 2.35 3.15
C GLN A 14 2.46 3.11 1.89
N ASN A 15 2.57 2.48 0.72
CA ASN A 15 2.10 3.10 -0.51
C ASN A 15 0.58 3.27 -0.52
N ILE A 16 -0.18 2.25 -0.12
CA ILE A 16 -1.65 2.31 -0.09
C ILE A 16 -2.13 3.49 0.77
N PHE A 17 -1.55 3.69 1.95
CA PHE A 17 -1.99 4.74 2.88
C PHE A 17 -1.16 6.03 2.83
N LEU A 18 -0.30 6.23 1.83
CA LEU A 18 0.58 7.39 1.77
C LEU A 18 -0.22 8.70 1.77
N GLY A 19 0.02 9.57 2.76
CA GLY A 19 -0.70 10.83 2.96
C GLY A 19 -2.04 10.69 3.72
N SER A 20 -2.49 9.47 4.00
CA SER A 20 -3.69 9.16 4.80
C SER A 20 -3.38 8.05 5.80
N GLU A 21 -2.18 8.05 6.36
CA GLU A 21 -1.73 6.97 7.24
C GLU A 21 -2.58 6.94 8.52
N PRO A 22 -3.08 5.76 8.92
CA PRO A 22 -3.55 5.54 10.28
C PRO A 22 -2.55 6.06 11.32
N ARG A 23 -3.04 6.87 12.27
CA ARG A 23 -2.23 7.42 13.35
C ARG A 23 -2.83 7.07 14.70
N ARG A 24 -1.95 6.76 15.66
CA ARG A 24 -2.30 6.55 17.07
C ARG A 24 -1.41 7.48 17.90
N PHE A 25 -2.04 8.34 18.70
CA PHE A 25 -1.34 9.39 19.48
C PHE A 25 -0.39 10.26 18.63
N GLY A 26 -0.80 10.59 17.39
CA GLY A 26 0.01 11.40 16.47
C GLY A 26 1.12 10.65 15.72
N ILE A 27 1.38 9.38 16.06
CA ILE A 27 2.40 8.54 15.43
C ILE A 27 1.75 7.59 14.43
N VAL A 28 2.39 7.36 13.28
CA VAL A 28 1.91 6.40 12.27
C VAL A 28 1.84 4.99 12.85
N ASP A 29 0.65 4.39 12.80
CA ASP A 29 0.38 3.02 13.26
C ASP A 29 0.63 2.03 12.11
N ARG A 30 1.88 1.57 12.02
CA ARG A 30 2.33 0.64 10.95
C ARG A 30 1.60 -0.70 10.98
N ASP A 31 1.25 -1.19 12.16
CA ASP A 31 0.54 -2.47 12.28
C ASP A 31 -0.89 -2.34 11.77
N GLN A 32 -1.54 -1.21 12.06
CA GLN A 32 -2.84 -0.91 11.49
C GLN A 32 -2.79 -0.73 9.96
N CYS A 33 -1.78 -0.04 9.42
CA CYS A 33 -1.56 0.04 7.97
C CYS A 33 -1.47 -1.36 7.34
N ASN A 34 -0.63 -2.23 7.92
CA ASN A 34 -0.43 -3.59 7.42
C ASN A 34 -1.73 -4.41 7.45
N ARG A 35 -2.49 -4.32 8.54
CA ARG A 35 -3.76 -5.05 8.68
C ARG A 35 -4.79 -4.59 7.64
N ARG A 36 -5.01 -3.27 7.53
CA ARG A 36 -5.97 -2.72 6.55
C ARG A 36 -5.54 -2.99 5.11
N ALA A 37 -4.24 -2.88 4.81
CA ALA A 37 -3.71 -3.21 3.48
C ALA A 37 -3.95 -4.68 3.14
N LYS A 38 -3.72 -5.61 4.09
CA LYS A 38 -3.97 -7.04 3.88
C LYS A 38 -5.43 -7.33 3.55
N GLU A 39 -6.38 -6.62 4.18
CA GLU A 39 -7.81 -6.75 3.87
C GLU A 39 -8.14 -6.27 2.44
N ILE A 40 -7.58 -5.13 2.01
CA ILE A 40 -7.79 -4.60 0.64
C ILE A 40 -7.17 -5.55 -0.40
N ILE A 41 -5.94 -5.99 -0.17
CA ILE A 41 -5.22 -6.96 -1.02
C ILE A 41 -6.03 -8.26 -1.13
N ALA A 42 -6.54 -8.79 -0.02
CA ALA A 42 -7.37 -10.00 -0.03
C ALA A 42 -8.66 -9.82 -0.85
N ARG A 43 -9.31 -8.65 -0.75
CA ARG A 43 -10.51 -8.33 -1.56
C ARG A 43 -10.21 -8.22 -3.05
N LEU A 44 -9.01 -7.78 -3.42
CA LEU A 44 -8.54 -7.73 -4.82
C LEU A 44 -8.10 -9.10 -5.35
N GLY A 45 -8.04 -10.13 -4.50
CA GLY A 45 -7.65 -11.48 -4.90
C GLY A 45 -6.16 -11.63 -5.24
N VAL A 46 -5.31 -10.75 -4.71
CA VAL A 46 -3.87 -10.72 -5.05
C VAL A 46 -3.02 -11.39 -3.96
N SER A 47 -1.87 -11.93 -4.34
CA SER A 47 -1.03 -12.77 -3.46
C SER A 47 0.19 -12.06 -2.87
N PHE A 48 0.49 -10.83 -3.29
CA PHE A 48 1.66 -10.11 -2.77
C PHE A 48 1.46 -9.64 -1.32
N SER A 49 2.57 -9.59 -0.58
CA SER A 49 2.56 -9.18 0.83
C SER A 49 2.39 -7.67 0.98
N ALA A 50 1.54 -7.26 1.92
CA ALA A 50 1.42 -5.85 2.34
C ALA A 50 2.76 -5.27 2.85
N ARG A 51 3.67 -6.13 3.33
CA ARG A 51 5.00 -5.77 3.84
C ARG A 51 6.10 -5.84 2.78
N ALA A 52 5.81 -6.34 1.58
CA ALA A 52 6.80 -6.37 0.52
C ALA A 52 7.12 -4.93 0.05
N PRO A 53 8.38 -4.62 -0.27
CA PRO A 53 8.72 -3.36 -0.94
C PRO A 53 8.07 -3.33 -2.32
N VAL A 54 7.53 -2.18 -2.74
CA VAL A 54 6.89 -2.09 -4.06
C VAL A 54 7.87 -2.35 -5.21
N SER A 55 9.16 -2.06 -5.00
CA SER A 55 10.21 -2.35 -5.98
C SER A 55 10.33 -3.85 -6.33
N SER A 56 9.92 -4.76 -5.44
CA SER A 56 9.97 -6.21 -5.71
C SER A 56 8.77 -6.72 -6.51
N LEU A 57 7.78 -5.87 -6.79
CA LEU A 57 6.58 -6.24 -7.51
C LEU A 57 6.78 -6.12 -9.03
N SER A 58 6.12 -7.00 -9.77
CA SER A 58 5.94 -6.88 -11.21
C SER A 58 5.12 -5.62 -11.57
N LEU A 59 5.15 -5.22 -12.84
CA LEU A 59 4.39 -4.05 -13.29
C LEU A 59 2.88 -4.20 -13.05
N GLY A 60 2.32 -5.39 -13.30
CA GLY A 60 0.90 -5.66 -13.06
C GLY A 60 0.52 -5.59 -11.58
N GLU A 61 1.39 -6.08 -10.69
CA GLU A 61 1.19 -5.97 -9.24
C GLU A 61 1.28 -4.51 -8.76
N ARG A 62 2.17 -3.70 -9.32
CA ARG A 62 2.23 -2.25 -9.03
C ARG A 62 0.92 -1.56 -9.41
N GLN A 63 0.34 -1.91 -10.57
CA GLN A 63 -0.97 -1.38 -10.97
C GLN A 63 -2.08 -1.74 -9.96
N LEU A 64 -2.04 -2.95 -9.40
CA LEU A 64 -2.98 -3.37 -8.36
C LEU A 64 -2.79 -2.60 -7.06
N VAL A 65 -1.56 -2.20 -6.72
CA VAL A 65 -1.29 -1.33 -5.56
C VAL A 65 -1.88 0.08 -5.75
N GLU A 66 -1.83 0.64 -6.96
CA GLU A 66 -2.50 1.91 -7.28
C GLU A 66 -4.01 1.83 -7.08
N ILE A 67 -4.63 0.76 -7.58
CA ILE A 67 -6.06 0.50 -7.39
C ILE A 67 -6.36 0.38 -5.88
N ALA A 68 -5.54 -0.36 -5.13
CA ALA A 68 -5.68 -0.50 -3.69
C ALA A 68 -5.59 0.84 -2.95
N ARG A 69 -4.66 1.73 -3.34
CA ARG A 69 -4.56 3.10 -2.80
C ARG A 69 -5.85 3.87 -3.02
N ALA A 70 -6.38 3.88 -4.25
CA ALA A 70 -7.61 4.58 -4.58
C ALA A 70 -8.82 4.10 -3.75
N LEU A 71 -8.87 2.80 -3.43
CA LEU A 71 -9.92 2.19 -2.59
C LEU A 71 -9.75 2.42 -1.08
N SER A 72 -8.60 2.93 -0.64
CA SER A 72 -8.27 3.07 0.79
C SER A 72 -8.69 4.41 1.42
N THR A 73 -9.19 5.33 0.58
CA THR A 73 -9.70 6.66 0.94
C THR A 73 -10.92 6.59 1.86
#